data_AF-A0A7G8XDR2-F1
#
_entry.id   AF-A0A7G8XDR2-F1
#
_cell.length_a   1.000
_cell.length_b   1.000
_cell.length_c   1.000
_cell.angle_alpha   90.00
_cell.angle_beta   90.00
_cell.angle_gamma   90.00
#
_symmetry.space_group_name_H-M   'P 1'
#
loop_
_entity.id
_entity.type
_entity.pdbx_description
1 polymer ?
#
loop_
_entity_poly.entity_id
_entity_poly.type
_entity_poly.pdbx_seq_one_letter_code
_entity_poly.pdbx_strand_id
1 'polypeptide(L)'
;MDQEPHYYNAVPVTEFSNNEEQQGDYEQQISLIDAYNILQSDRVNDKEQLVDAILKVVGFSFGDDEEEMATTARMLKKHKILELPEVGADASWLVKGLNETEVEVLKDAIKSDIHEFSMVPNLTDENFAAQSSGVAMKYKLLGLEQLAVIKERYFVQGLRERLKLFANILGVKGKAVDMSDVIITLTRNLPENEVTIQELVTLRDFASDETLLSQIPFIEEPTEEIKRVKVQLEEKLKRTQREFGYPIDPPEDVTGDEDEE
;
A
#
# COMPACT_ATOMS: atom_id res chain seq x y z
N MET A 1 -24.30 1.04 42.45
CA MET A 1 -23.08 1.60 41.83
C MET A 1 -23.26 3.11 41.90
N ASP A 2 -22.32 3.81 42.52
CA ASP A 2 -22.31 5.27 42.48
C ASP A 2 -22.02 5.72 41.05
N GLN A 3 -22.85 6.60 40.51
CA GLN A 3 -22.70 7.13 39.16
C GLN A 3 -21.96 8.46 39.25
N GLU A 4 -20.77 8.54 38.66
CA GLU A 4 -20.04 9.79 38.49
C GLU A 4 -20.35 10.42 37.13
N PRO A 5 -20.59 11.73 37.07
CA PRO A 5 -20.76 12.44 35.79
C PRO A 5 -19.48 12.42 34.97
N HIS A 6 -19.60 12.18 33.66
CA HIS A 6 -18.46 12.04 32.76
C HIS A 6 -18.01 13.36 32.09
N TYR A 7 -18.79 14.43 32.20
CA TYR A 7 -18.44 15.81 31.75
C TYR A 7 -18.12 16.02 30.25
N TYR A 8 -18.22 14.99 29.41
CA TYR A 8 -17.99 15.10 27.96
C TYR A 8 -19.08 15.87 27.21
N ASN A 9 -20.24 16.12 27.84
CA ASN A 9 -21.41 16.78 27.23
C ASN A 9 -21.89 16.11 25.92
N ALA A 10 -21.52 14.85 25.71
CA ALA A 10 -21.82 13.98 24.58
C ALA A 10 -21.40 12.54 24.97
N VAL A 11 -21.68 11.56 24.10
CA VAL A 11 -21.25 10.17 24.30
C VAL A 11 -19.71 10.12 24.30
N PRO A 12 -19.05 9.53 25.31
CA PRO A 12 -17.60 9.49 25.44
C PRO A 12 -16.95 8.40 24.56
N VAL A 13 -17.53 8.14 23.40
CA VAL A 13 -17.07 7.16 22.42
C VAL A 13 -17.11 7.83 21.07
N THR A 14 -16.00 7.74 20.35
CA THR A 14 -15.88 8.22 18.97
C THR A 14 -15.78 7.02 18.05
N GLU A 15 -16.71 6.91 17.13
CA GLU A 15 -16.70 5.88 16.11
C GLU A 15 -15.87 6.35 14.90
N PHE A 16 -15.14 5.42 14.29
CA PHE A 16 -14.45 5.62 13.02
C PHE A 16 -15.04 4.63 12.02
N SER A 17 -16.00 5.09 11.22
CA SER A 17 -16.58 4.25 10.17
C SER A 17 -15.57 4.06 9.03
N ASN A 18 -15.51 2.86 8.47
CA ASN A 18 -14.58 2.55 7.39
C ASN A 18 -15.09 3.06 6.02
N ASN A 19 -16.39 2.89 5.79
CA ASN A 19 -17.16 3.28 4.61
C ASN A 19 -18.63 3.51 5.04
N GLU A 20 -19.50 3.82 4.08
CA GLU A 20 -20.92 4.07 4.34
C GLU A 20 -21.63 2.86 4.94
N GLU A 21 -21.25 1.66 4.51
CA GLU A 21 -21.79 0.38 4.93
C GLU A 21 -21.21 -0.13 6.27
N GLN A 22 -20.21 0.56 6.82
CA GLN A 22 -19.46 0.17 8.03
C GLN A 22 -18.81 -1.22 7.94
N GLN A 23 -18.44 -1.65 6.74
CA GLN A 23 -17.81 -2.95 6.47
C GLN A 23 -16.30 -2.83 6.31
N GLY A 24 -15.56 -3.88 6.66
CA GLY A 24 -14.14 -3.99 6.34
C GLY A 24 -13.90 -4.13 4.83
N ASP A 25 -12.75 -3.63 4.33
CA ASP A 25 -12.45 -3.68 2.89
C ASP A 25 -12.27 -5.11 2.36
N TYR A 26 -11.90 -6.04 3.24
CA TYR A 26 -11.71 -7.45 2.92
C TYR A 26 -13.03 -8.23 2.86
N GLU A 27 -14.13 -7.71 3.43
CA GLU A 27 -15.36 -8.47 3.63
C GLU A 27 -15.99 -8.91 2.30
N GLN A 28 -15.96 -8.01 1.30
CA GLN A 28 -16.44 -8.31 -0.05
C GLN A 28 -15.56 -9.35 -0.77
N GLN A 29 -14.34 -9.56 -0.28
CA GLN A 29 -13.34 -10.45 -0.89
C GLN A 29 -13.22 -11.80 -0.17
N ILE A 30 -13.98 -12.03 0.91
CA ILE A 30 -13.90 -13.26 1.72
C ILE A 30 -14.06 -14.51 0.86
N SER A 31 -15.03 -14.53 -0.06
CA SER A 31 -15.25 -15.70 -0.92
C SER A 31 -14.05 -16.02 -1.81
N LEU A 32 -13.33 -15.01 -2.30
CA LEU A 32 -12.12 -15.21 -3.10
C LEU A 32 -10.94 -15.64 -2.24
N ILE A 33 -10.80 -15.05 -1.05
CA ILE A 33 -9.76 -15.42 -0.07
C ILE A 33 -9.95 -16.88 0.36
N ASP A 34 -11.18 -17.29 0.65
CA ASP A 34 -11.51 -18.67 1.02
C ASP A 34 -11.24 -19.64 -0.13
N ALA A 35 -11.62 -19.28 -1.36
CA ALA A 35 -11.31 -20.08 -2.54
C ALA A 35 -9.80 -20.25 -2.74
N TYR A 36 -9.03 -19.17 -2.55
CA TYR A 36 -7.57 -19.22 -2.60
C TYR A 36 -6.99 -20.16 -1.54
N ASN A 37 -7.47 -20.05 -0.30
CA ASN A 37 -7.02 -20.87 0.82
C ASN A 37 -7.33 -22.36 0.62
N ILE A 38 -8.53 -22.68 0.15
CA ILE A 38 -8.94 -24.05 -0.19
C ILE A 38 -8.02 -24.59 -1.28
N LEU A 39 -7.80 -23.83 -2.35
CA LEU A 39 -6.93 -24.24 -3.45
C LEU A 39 -5.49 -24.55 -2.98
N GLN A 40 -4.91 -23.70 -2.12
CA GLN A 40 -3.57 -23.98 -1.59
C GLN A 40 -3.55 -25.19 -0.66
N SER A 41 -4.59 -25.37 0.16
CA SER A 41 -4.70 -26.51 1.07
C SER A 41 -4.83 -27.81 0.30
N ASP A 42 -5.70 -27.85 -0.71
CA ASP A 42 -5.92 -29.01 -1.56
C ASP A 42 -4.65 -29.38 -2.33
N ARG A 43 -3.88 -28.40 -2.83
CA ARG A 43 -2.58 -28.65 -3.45
C ARG A 43 -1.62 -29.40 -2.54
N VAL A 44 -1.53 -29.01 -1.26
CA VAL A 44 -0.66 -29.68 -0.29
C VAL A 44 -1.18 -31.10 -0.03
N ASN A 45 -2.48 -31.24 0.22
CA ASN A 45 -3.13 -32.53 0.45
C ASN A 45 -2.91 -33.49 -0.73
N ASP A 46 -3.01 -32.98 -1.96
CA ASP A 46 -2.82 -33.76 -3.18
C ASP A 46 -1.38 -34.28 -3.32
N LYS A 47 -0.37 -33.52 -2.84
CA LYS A 47 1.02 -34.02 -2.76
C LYS A 47 1.22 -35.06 -1.66
N GLU A 48 0.54 -34.91 -0.53
CA GLU A 48 0.56 -35.93 0.52
C GLU A 48 -0.11 -37.23 0.05
N GLN A 49 -1.26 -37.16 -0.62
CA GLN A 49 -1.95 -38.33 -1.18
C GLN A 49 -1.11 -39.05 -2.25
N LEU A 50 -0.22 -38.34 -2.95
CA LEU A 50 0.73 -38.99 -3.87
C LEU A 50 1.66 -39.98 -3.13
N VAL A 51 1.99 -39.72 -1.87
CA VAL A 51 2.79 -40.62 -1.03
C VAL A 51 2.01 -41.90 -0.68
N ASP A 52 0.69 -41.78 -0.51
CA ASP A 52 -0.24 -42.88 -0.17
C ASP A 52 -1.00 -43.43 -1.39
N ALA A 53 -0.41 -43.34 -2.59
CA ALA A 53 -1.04 -43.80 -3.82
C ALA A 53 -1.39 -45.30 -3.79
N ILE A 54 -2.47 -45.69 -4.49
CA ILE A 54 -2.88 -47.09 -4.60
C ILE A 54 -2.09 -47.77 -5.72
N LEU A 55 -1.46 -48.92 -5.44
CA LEU A 55 -0.80 -49.71 -6.48
C LEU A 55 -1.87 -50.49 -7.26
N LYS A 56 -2.08 -50.11 -8.52
CA LYS A 56 -2.89 -50.88 -9.48
C LYS A 56 -1.99 -51.89 -10.16
N VAL A 57 -2.35 -53.17 -10.08
CA VAL A 57 -1.67 -54.25 -10.80
C VAL A 57 -2.66 -54.96 -11.70
N VAL A 58 -2.25 -55.25 -12.94
CA VAL A 58 -3.03 -55.94 -13.96
C VAL A 58 -2.28 -57.21 -14.37
N GLY A 59 -2.98 -58.34 -14.45
CA GLY A 59 -2.39 -59.62 -14.88
C GLY A 59 -1.42 -60.26 -13.86
N PHE A 60 -1.50 -59.86 -12.59
CA PHE A 60 -0.70 -60.45 -11.52
C PHE A 60 -1.44 -60.38 -10.18
N SER A 61 -1.43 -61.47 -9.41
CA SER A 61 -1.94 -61.53 -8.04
C SER A 61 -0.79 -61.59 -7.04
N PHE A 62 -0.94 -60.94 -5.88
CA PHE A 62 0.08 -60.94 -4.83
C PHE A 62 0.05 -62.19 -3.92
N GLY A 63 -0.91 -63.09 -4.14
CA GLY A 63 -1.13 -64.32 -3.37
C GLY A 63 -2.59 -64.78 -3.51
N ASP A 64 -2.87 -66.02 -3.14
CA ASP A 64 -4.23 -66.58 -3.17
C ASP A 64 -4.97 -66.35 -1.84
N ASP A 65 -4.22 -66.09 -0.75
CA ASP A 65 -4.74 -65.74 0.57
C ASP A 65 -4.01 -64.54 1.22
N GLU A 66 -4.55 -64.09 2.36
CA GLU A 66 -4.05 -62.90 3.06
C GLU A 66 -2.63 -63.08 3.62
N GLU A 67 -2.23 -64.31 3.94
CA GLU A 67 -0.91 -64.61 4.48
C GLU A 67 0.15 -64.52 3.38
N GLU A 68 -0.12 -65.11 2.21
CA GLU A 68 0.72 -64.99 1.03
C GLU A 68 0.85 -63.53 0.58
N MET A 69 -0.27 -62.80 0.48
CA MET A 69 -0.24 -61.37 0.13
C MET A 69 0.63 -60.56 1.09
N ALA A 70 0.55 -60.83 2.40
CA ALA A 70 1.37 -60.15 3.40
C ALA A 70 2.87 -60.48 3.26
N THR A 71 3.22 -61.72 2.94
CA THR A 71 4.61 -62.11 2.67
C THR A 71 5.16 -61.43 1.43
N THR A 72 4.39 -61.39 0.33
CA THR A 72 4.78 -60.71 -0.92
C THR A 72 4.95 -59.21 -0.70
N ALA A 73 4.05 -58.56 0.05
CA ALA A 73 4.18 -57.14 0.39
C ALA A 73 5.44 -56.84 1.22
N ARG A 74 5.81 -57.73 2.15
CA ARG A 74 7.07 -57.61 2.93
C ARG A 74 8.30 -57.75 2.04
N MET A 75 8.30 -58.72 1.11
CA MET A 75 9.40 -58.93 0.18
C MET A 75 9.54 -57.75 -0.78
N LEU A 76 8.43 -57.22 -1.30
CA LEU A 76 8.41 -56.01 -2.11
C LEU A 76 8.99 -54.80 -1.36
N LYS A 77 8.59 -54.60 -0.09
CA LYS A 77 9.13 -53.50 0.73
C LYS A 77 10.63 -53.64 1.02
N LYS A 78 11.12 -54.86 1.19
CA LYS A 78 12.53 -55.15 1.49
C LYS A 78 13.44 -55.05 0.26
N HIS A 79 13.00 -55.63 -0.85
CA HIS A 79 13.82 -55.77 -2.05
C HIS A 79 13.57 -54.67 -3.09
N LYS A 80 12.41 -53.99 -3.03
CA LYS A 80 11.98 -52.93 -3.97
C LYS A 80 12.00 -53.37 -5.43
N ILE A 81 11.71 -54.64 -5.68
CA ILE A 81 11.64 -55.25 -7.02
C ILE A 81 10.26 -55.87 -7.16
N LEU A 82 9.58 -55.54 -8.26
CA LEU A 82 8.31 -56.15 -8.66
C LEU A 82 8.52 -56.91 -9.97
N GLU A 83 8.34 -58.22 -9.93
CA GLU A 83 8.44 -59.08 -11.11
C GLU A 83 7.04 -59.34 -11.67
N LEU A 84 6.88 -59.11 -12.98
CA LEU A 84 5.60 -59.28 -13.69
C LEU A 84 5.83 -60.28 -14.84
N PRO A 85 5.58 -61.59 -14.60
CA PRO A 85 5.97 -62.65 -15.53
C PRO A 85 5.00 -62.85 -16.70
N GLU A 86 3.75 -62.38 -16.60
CA GLU A 86 2.75 -62.54 -17.67
C GLU A 86 2.92 -61.49 -18.79
N VAL A 87 2.70 -61.91 -20.04
CA VAL A 87 2.73 -61.01 -21.19
C VAL A 87 1.54 -60.05 -21.12
N GLY A 88 1.82 -58.77 -20.92
CA GLY A 88 0.80 -57.72 -20.75
C GLY A 88 0.47 -57.40 -19.29
N ALA A 89 1.17 -58.01 -18.32
CA ALA A 89 1.09 -57.57 -16.93
C ALA A 89 1.73 -56.18 -16.76
N ASP A 90 1.06 -55.33 -15.98
CA ASP A 90 1.48 -53.95 -15.73
C ASP A 90 1.19 -53.56 -14.28
N ALA A 91 2.02 -52.67 -13.74
CA ALA A 91 1.85 -52.11 -12.42
C ALA A 91 2.07 -50.60 -12.48
N SER A 92 1.05 -49.85 -12.07
CA SER A 92 1.07 -48.39 -12.04
C SER A 92 0.39 -47.88 -10.78
N TRP A 93 0.83 -46.73 -10.29
CA TRP A 93 0.15 -46.06 -9.19
C TRP A 93 -1.11 -45.38 -9.73
N LEU A 94 -2.26 -45.68 -9.12
CA LEU A 94 -3.51 -44.99 -9.38
C LEU A 94 -3.45 -43.66 -8.63
N VAL A 95 -2.96 -42.65 -9.33
CA VAL A 95 -2.83 -41.28 -8.85
C VAL A 95 -3.85 -40.41 -9.56
N LYS A 96 -4.50 -39.50 -8.83
CA LYS A 96 -5.30 -38.45 -9.45
C LYS A 96 -4.34 -37.59 -10.29
N GLY A 97 -4.66 -37.39 -11.57
CA GLY A 97 -3.86 -36.54 -12.44
C GLY A 97 -3.92 -35.10 -11.94
N LEU A 98 -2.85 -34.62 -11.33
CA LEU A 98 -2.71 -33.22 -10.93
C LEU A 98 -2.07 -32.45 -12.07
N ASN A 99 -2.87 -31.62 -12.74
CA ASN A 99 -2.33 -30.65 -13.66
C ASN A 99 -1.92 -29.40 -12.89
N GLU A 100 -0.67 -29.38 -12.41
CA GLU A 100 -0.11 -28.24 -11.67
C GLU A 100 -0.21 -26.93 -12.47
N THR A 101 -0.14 -27.01 -13.80
CA THR A 101 -0.25 -25.82 -14.67
C THR A 101 -1.65 -25.22 -14.64
N GLU A 102 -2.70 -26.02 -14.70
CA GLU A 102 -4.09 -25.53 -14.62
C GLU A 102 -4.40 -24.96 -13.23
N VAL A 103 -3.88 -25.62 -12.19
CA VAL A 103 -4.02 -25.15 -10.80
C VAL A 103 -3.31 -23.81 -10.59
N GLU A 104 -2.13 -23.63 -11.19
CA GLU A 104 -1.40 -22.36 -11.12
C GLU A 104 -2.15 -21.25 -11.86
N VAL A 105 -2.73 -21.53 -13.04
CA VAL A 105 -3.57 -20.57 -13.78
C VAL A 105 -4.79 -20.14 -12.94
N LEU A 106 -5.47 -21.08 -12.30
CA LEU A 106 -6.60 -20.77 -11.42
C LEU A 106 -6.17 -19.94 -10.21
N LYS A 107 -5.04 -20.29 -9.59
CA LYS A 107 -4.46 -19.53 -8.47
C LYS A 107 -4.20 -18.08 -8.87
N ASP A 108 -3.57 -17.86 -10.02
CA ASP A 108 -3.21 -16.53 -10.48
C ASP A 108 -4.45 -15.72 -10.88
N ALA A 109 -5.48 -16.34 -11.44
CA ALA A 109 -6.77 -15.71 -11.68
C ALA A 109 -7.42 -15.22 -10.37
N ILE A 110 -7.55 -16.10 -9.36
CA ILE A 110 -8.12 -15.73 -8.05
C ILE A 110 -7.28 -14.63 -7.38
N LYS A 111 -5.94 -14.75 -7.42
CA LYS A 111 -5.04 -13.72 -6.89
C LYS A 111 -5.27 -12.37 -7.58
N SER A 112 -5.39 -12.36 -8.91
CA SER A 112 -5.65 -11.15 -9.70
C SER A 112 -6.99 -10.51 -9.32
N ASP A 113 -8.06 -11.31 -9.26
CA ASP A 113 -9.40 -10.85 -8.89
C ASP A 113 -9.42 -10.22 -7.49
N ILE A 114 -8.73 -10.83 -6.51
CA ILE A 114 -8.60 -10.26 -5.16
C ILE A 114 -7.97 -8.87 -5.23
N HIS A 115 -6.86 -8.71 -5.96
CA HIS A 115 -6.17 -7.42 -6.07
C HIS A 115 -6.99 -6.37 -6.82
N GLU A 116 -7.70 -6.76 -7.88
CA GLU A 116 -8.54 -5.86 -8.66
C GLU A 116 -9.75 -5.36 -7.85
N PHE A 117 -10.50 -6.27 -7.21
CA PHE A 117 -11.70 -5.91 -6.47
C PHE A 117 -11.42 -5.30 -5.10
N SER A 118 -10.31 -5.65 -4.45
CA SER A 118 -9.88 -4.95 -3.22
C SER A 118 -9.21 -3.61 -3.50
N MET A 119 -8.94 -3.28 -4.77
CA MET A 119 -8.15 -2.12 -5.18
C MET A 119 -6.76 -2.06 -4.51
N VAL A 120 -6.21 -3.22 -4.10
CA VAL A 120 -4.89 -3.32 -3.49
C VAL A 120 -3.87 -3.70 -4.58
N PRO A 121 -2.87 -2.86 -4.87
CA PRO A 121 -1.87 -3.13 -5.88
C PRO A 121 -1.03 -4.37 -5.55
N ASN A 122 -0.78 -5.21 -6.56
CA ASN A 122 0.15 -6.33 -6.44
C ASN A 122 1.59 -5.86 -6.69
N LEU A 123 2.36 -5.67 -5.62
CA LEU A 123 3.76 -5.23 -5.70
C LEU A 123 4.71 -6.28 -6.32
N THR A 124 4.27 -7.54 -6.40
CA THR A 124 5.06 -8.67 -6.93
C THR A 124 4.82 -8.93 -8.42
N ASP A 125 3.90 -8.20 -9.04
CA ASP A 125 3.65 -8.32 -10.48
C ASP A 125 4.89 -7.84 -11.26
N GLU A 126 5.36 -8.63 -12.23
CA GLU A 126 6.49 -8.29 -13.08
C GLU A 126 6.23 -6.99 -13.86
N ASN A 127 4.97 -6.73 -14.23
CA ASN A 127 4.57 -5.47 -14.85
C ASN A 127 4.64 -4.30 -13.86
N PHE A 128 4.51 -4.56 -12.56
CA PHE A 128 4.69 -3.57 -11.49
C PHE A 128 6.17 -3.22 -11.29
N ALA A 129 7.05 -4.23 -11.27
CA ALA A 129 8.49 -4.06 -11.06
C ALA A 129 9.25 -3.56 -12.31
N ALA A 130 8.72 -3.76 -13.52
CA ALA A 130 9.31 -3.23 -14.74
C ALA A 130 9.19 -1.70 -14.79
N GLN A 131 10.31 -1.03 -15.10
CA GLN A 131 10.53 0.42 -15.23
C GLN A 131 9.26 1.25 -15.53
N SER A 132 8.49 1.53 -14.49
CA SER A 132 7.28 2.33 -14.59
C SER A 132 7.69 3.77 -14.30
N SER A 133 7.47 4.68 -15.24
CA SER A 133 7.54 6.11 -14.93
C SER A 133 6.61 6.41 -13.75
N GLY A 134 6.91 7.41 -12.92
CA GLY A 134 6.04 7.73 -11.76
C GLY A 134 4.59 8.03 -12.14
N VAL A 135 4.32 8.43 -13.38
CA VAL A 135 2.95 8.54 -13.92
C VAL A 135 2.27 7.17 -14.02
N ALA A 136 2.97 6.15 -14.53
CA ALA A 136 2.45 4.78 -14.59
C ALA A 136 2.23 4.20 -13.19
N MET A 137 3.10 4.52 -12.22
CA MET A 137 2.89 4.15 -10.82
C MET A 137 1.64 4.82 -10.23
N LYS A 138 1.40 6.11 -10.50
CA LYS A 138 0.17 6.79 -10.05
C LYS A 138 -1.11 6.13 -10.57
N TYR A 139 -1.14 5.71 -11.84
CA TYR A 139 -2.30 5.00 -12.39
C TYR A 139 -2.50 3.63 -11.73
N LYS A 140 -1.43 2.90 -11.43
CA LYS A 140 -1.50 1.62 -10.72
C LYS A 140 -2.00 1.76 -9.28
N LEU A 141 -1.67 2.87 -8.62
CA LEU A 141 -2.10 3.17 -7.25
C LEU A 141 -3.47 3.88 -7.19
N LEU A 142 -4.08 4.19 -8.34
CA LEU A 142 -5.30 5.00 -8.40
C LEU A 142 -6.45 4.42 -7.57
N GLY A 143 -6.69 3.11 -7.65
CA GLY A 143 -7.74 2.46 -6.86
C GLY A 143 -7.48 2.54 -5.35
N LEU A 144 -6.24 2.29 -4.93
CA LEU A 144 -5.83 2.42 -3.53
C LEU A 144 -6.00 3.85 -3.02
N GLU A 145 -5.61 4.84 -3.84
CA GLU A 145 -5.78 6.25 -3.49
C GLU A 145 -7.25 6.64 -3.35
N GLN A 146 -8.14 6.12 -4.21
CA GLN A 146 -9.58 6.35 -4.07
C GLN A 146 -10.11 5.78 -2.75
N LEU A 147 -9.73 4.56 -2.38
CA LEU A 147 -10.08 3.98 -1.08
C LEU A 147 -9.53 4.82 0.08
N ALA A 148 -8.28 5.27 -0.02
CA ALA A 148 -7.64 6.06 1.01
C ALA A 148 -8.32 7.43 1.19
N VAL A 149 -8.72 8.10 0.11
CA VAL A 149 -9.48 9.37 0.16
C VAL A 149 -10.83 9.19 0.84
N ILE A 150 -11.54 8.09 0.56
CA ILE A 150 -12.81 7.78 1.22
C ILE A 150 -12.60 7.58 2.72
N LYS A 151 -11.59 6.79 3.11
CA LYS A 151 -11.24 6.56 4.52
C LYS A 151 -10.85 7.84 5.23
N GLU A 152 -10.04 8.68 4.60
CA GLU A 152 -9.63 9.97 5.17
C GLU A 152 -10.82 10.84 5.52
N ARG A 153 -11.85 10.88 4.68
CA ARG A 153 -13.07 11.64 4.98
C ARG A 153 -13.71 11.18 6.30
N TYR A 154 -13.89 9.88 6.48
CA TYR A 154 -14.45 9.32 7.70
C TYR A 154 -13.51 9.47 8.90
N PHE A 155 -12.20 9.34 8.70
CA PHE A 155 -11.20 9.61 9.73
C PHE A 155 -11.23 11.06 10.20
N VAL A 156 -11.31 12.03 9.28
CA VAL A 156 -11.43 13.46 9.61
C VAL A 156 -12.72 13.73 10.37
N GLN A 157 -13.82 13.09 9.99
CA GLN A 157 -15.09 13.19 10.73
C GLN A 157 -14.93 12.70 12.18
N GLY A 158 -14.40 11.49 12.38
CA GLY A 158 -14.16 10.94 13.72
C GLY A 158 -13.16 11.79 14.54
N LEU A 159 -12.09 12.29 13.91
CA LEU A 159 -11.14 13.19 14.57
C LEU A 159 -11.81 14.50 15.00
N ARG A 160 -12.70 15.08 14.19
CA ARG A 160 -13.47 16.28 14.58
C ARG A 160 -14.41 16.02 15.75
N GLU A 161 -15.08 14.86 15.78
CA GLU A 161 -15.90 14.46 16.92
C GLU A 161 -15.06 14.32 18.20
N ARG A 162 -13.88 13.70 18.09
CA ARG A 162 -12.94 13.57 19.21
C ARG A 162 -12.42 14.93 19.69
N LEU A 163 -12.12 15.86 18.78
CA LEU A 163 -11.72 17.23 19.13
C LEU A 163 -12.83 17.97 19.87
N LYS A 164 -14.11 17.80 19.48
CA LYS A 164 -15.26 18.36 20.22
C LYS A 164 -15.32 17.82 21.64
N LEU A 165 -15.12 16.51 21.84
CA LEU A 165 -15.08 15.90 23.17
C LEU A 165 -13.96 16.49 24.04
N PHE A 166 -12.78 16.73 23.45
CA PHE A 166 -11.68 17.40 24.15
C PHE A 166 -12.00 18.86 24.48
N ALA A 167 -12.61 19.60 23.55
CA ALA A 167 -13.05 20.97 23.78
C ALA A 167 -14.04 21.06 24.96
N ASN A 168 -14.99 20.13 25.04
CA ASN A 168 -15.97 20.07 26.12
C ASN A 168 -15.30 19.89 27.49
N ILE A 169 -14.34 18.96 27.59
CA ILE A 169 -13.57 18.76 28.84
C ILE A 169 -12.74 20.00 29.18
N LEU A 170 -12.10 20.62 28.19
CA LEU A 170 -11.30 21.82 28.42
C LEU A 170 -12.17 22.99 28.87
N GLY A 171 -13.39 23.12 28.32
CA GLY A 171 -14.41 24.07 28.77
C GLY A 171 -14.79 23.86 30.24
N VAL A 172 -15.00 22.62 30.68
CA VAL A 172 -15.25 22.28 32.10
C VAL A 172 -14.06 22.66 32.99
N LYS A 173 -12.83 22.58 32.47
CA LYS A 173 -11.60 23.01 33.15
C LYS A 173 -11.32 24.52 33.05
N GLY A 174 -12.23 25.30 32.48
CA GLY A 174 -12.10 26.76 32.34
C GLY A 174 -11.22 27.23 31.17
N LYS A 175 -10.89 26.35 30.21
CA LYS A 175 -10.13 26.66 29.00
C LYS A 175 -10.98 26.38 27.76
N ALA A 176 -11.95 27.25 27.46
CA ALA A 176 -12.73 27.11 26.24
C ALA A 176 -11.83 27.30 25.01
N VAL A 177 -11.86 26.35 24.07
CA VAL A 177 -11.10 26.39 22.82
C VAL A 177 -12.08 26.16 21.68
N ASP A 178 -12.03 27.03 20.67
CA ASP A 178 -12.76 26.81 19.42
C ASP A 178 -11.98 25.81 18.55
N MET A 179 -12.65 24.75 18.14
CA MET A 179 -12.07 23.69 17.31
C MET A 179 -12.28 23.94 15.81
N SER A 180 -13.03 24.99 15.44
CA SER A 180 -13.36 25.31 14.04
C SER A 180 -12.12 25.66 13.22
N ASP A 181 -11.11 26.25 13.86
CA ASP A 181 -9.84 26.66 13.25
C ASP A 181 -8.81 25.52 13.14
N VAL A 182 -9.11 24.34 13.70
CA VAL A 182 -8.18 23.20 13.67
C VAL A 182 -8.19 22.55 12.29
N ILE A 183 -7.09 22.73 11.55
CA ILE A 183 -6.85 22.07 10.27
C ILE A 183 -6.23 20.69 10.53
N ILE A 184 -6.87 19.64 10.00
CA ILE A 184 -6.37 18.27 10.07
C ILE A 184 -5.76 17.94 8.71
N THR A 185 -4.46 17.73 8.69
CA THR A 185 -3.70 17.35 7.49
C THR A 185 -3.24 15.90 7.61
N LEU A 186 -3.62 15.06 6.65
CA LEU A 186 -3.10 13.71 6.50
C LEU A 186 -2.13 13.71 5.32
N THR A 187 -0.92 13.21 5.54
CA THR A 187 0.13 13.16 4.53
C THR A 187 0.22 11.76 3.93
N ARG A 188 0.22 11.67 2.61
CA ARG A 188 0.43 10.43 1.87
C ARG A 188 1.92 10.09 1.87
N ASN A 189 2.24 8.81 2.07
CA ASN A 189 3.60 8.30 1.92
C ASN A 189 3.69 7.48 0.64
N LEU A 190 3.55 8.15 -0.51
CA LEU A 190 3.68 7.52 -1.82
C LEU A 190 5.12 7.61 -2.31
N PRO A 191 5.57 6.65 -3.14
CA PRO A 191 6.80 6.82 -3.91
C PRO A 191 6.60 7.99 -4.87
N GLU A 192 7.07 9.17 -4.50
CA GLU A 192 7.00 10.34 -5.36
C GLU A 192 8.08 10.26 -6.43
N ASN A 193 7.70 10.55 -7.67
CA ASN A 193 8.67 11.11 -8.59
C ASN A 193 8.98 12.50 -8.06
N GLU A 194 10.19 12.72 -7.55
CA GLU A 194 10.69 14.08 -7.37
C GLU A 194 10.47 14.81 -8.70
N VAL A 195 9.70 15.91 -8.68
CA VAL A 195 9.64 16.81 -9.84
C VAL A 195 11.10 17.12 -10.14
N THR A 196 11.56 16.75 -11.34
CA THR A 196 12.96 16.96 -11.65
C THR A 196 13.16 18.47 -11.60
N ILE A 197 14.16 18.97 -10.88
CA ILE A 197 14.42 20.43 -10.76
C ILE A 197 14.38 21.12 -12.14
N GLN A 198 14.74 20.39 -13.20
CA GLN A 198 14.65 20.83 -14.60
C GLN A 198 13.24 21.21 -15.06
N GLU A 199 12.19 20.49 -14.64
CA GLU A 199 10.79 20.81 -14.95
C GLU A 199 10.30 22.05 -14.17
N LEU A 200 10.82 22.30 -12.97
CA LEU A 200 10.53 23.54 -12.23
C LEU A 200 11.22 24.75 -12.89
N VAL A 201 12.43 24.57 -13.43
CA VAL A 201 13.18 25.64 -14.12
C VAL A 201 12.47 26.09 -15.40
N THR A 202 11.82 25.19 -16.14
CA THR A 202 11.07 25.56 -17.35
C THR A 202 9.78 26.32 -17.06
N LEU A 203 9.20 26.17 -15.85
CA LEU A 203 8.00 26.86 -15.42
C LEU A 203 8.26 28.25 -14.81
N ARG A 204 9.53 28.65 -14.66
CA ARG A 204 9.92 29.93 -14.05
C ARG A 204 9.35 31.16 -14.74
N ASP A 205 9.13 31.08 -16.06
CA ASP A 205 8.54 32.19 -16.83
C ASP A 205 7.00 32.21 -16.78
N PHE A 206 6.37 31.17 -16.22
CA PHE A 206 4.92 30.97 -16.21
C PHE A 206 4.28 30.97 -14.82
N ALA A 207 5.06 30.79 -13.76
CA ALA A 207 4.60 30.74 -12.37
C ALA A 207 5.49 31.57 -11.44
N SER A 208 4.96 32.03 -10.31
CA SER A 208 5.75 32.76 -9.32
C SER A 208 6.77 31.85 -8.65
N ASP A 209 7.92 32.43 -8.27
CA ASP A 209 8.96 31.71 -7.51
C ASP A 209 8.38 31.08 -6.22
N GLU A 210 7.41 31.73 -5.57
CA GLU A 210 6.70 31.19 -4.39
C GLU A 210 5.93 29.91 -4.69
N THR A 211 5.20 29.89 -5.81
CA THR A 211 4.44 28.71 -6.24
C THR A 211 5.39 27.57 -6.59
N LEU A 212 6.51 27.86 -7.25
CA LEU A 212 7.51 26.85 -7.63
C LEU A 212 8.22 26.26 -6.41
N LEU A 213 8.58 27.09 -5.43
CA LEU A 213 9.22 26.64 -4.19
C LEU A 213 8.26 25.80 -3.33
N SER A 214 6.96 26.08 -3.37
CA SER A 214 5.95 25.27 -2.66
C SER A 214 5.84 23.82 -3.16
N GLN A 215 6.32 23.54 -4.39
CA GLN A 215 6.32 22.18 -4.95
C GLN A 215 7.52 21.35 -4.49
N ILE A 216 8.48 21.96 -3.79
CA ILE A 216 9.70 21.29 -3.35
C ILE A 216 9.48 20.72 -1.94
N PRO A 217 9.54 19.38 -1.74
CA PRO A 217 9.10 18.75 -0.49
C PRO A 217 9.84 19.18 0.78
N PHE A 218 11.09 19.63 0.67
CA PHE A 218 11.92 20.03 1.82
C PHE A 218 11.80 21.52 2.17
N ILE A 219 11.00 22.30 1.43
CA ILE A 219 10.80 23.72 1.67
C ILE A 219 9.47 23.90 2.43
N GLU A 220 9.57 24.00 3.75
CA GLU A 220 8.40 24.17 4.63
C GLU A 220 7.72 25.53 4.47
N GLU A 221 8.52 26.61 4.30
CA GLU A 221 8.03 27.99 4.24
C GLU A 221 8.61 28.71 2.99
N PRO A 222 7.89 28.69 1.85
CA PRO A 222 8.35 29.28 0.59
C PRO A 222 8.67 30.77 0.70
N THR A 223 7.88 31.53 1.46
CA THR A 223 8.04 32.97 1.62
C THR A 223 9.33 33.32 2.39
N GLU A 224 9.68 32.54 3.41
CA GLU A 224 10.94 32.69 4.15
C GLU A 224 12.15 32.27 3.29
N GLU A 225 11.99 31.24 2.47
CA GLU A 225 13.04 30.80 1.55
C GLU A 225 13.38 31.87 0.51
N ILE A 226 12.37 32.55 -0.06
CA ILE A 226 12.59 33.69 -0.97
C ILE A 226 13.40 34.80 -0.29
N LYS A 227 13.13 35.10 0.99
CA LYS A 227 13.91 36.10 1.74
C LYS A 227 15.36 35.65 1.89
N ARG A 228 15.61 34.39 2.24
CA ARG A 228 16.96 33.82 2.34
C ARG A 228 17.70 33.89 1.01
N VAL A 229 17.04 33.58 -0.11
CA VAL A 229 17.62 33.68 -1.46
C VAL A 229 17.95 35.13 -1.83
N LYS A 230 17.08 36.09 -1.51
CA LYS A 230 17.35 37.53 -1.76
C LYS A 230 18.59 38.01 -0.99
N VAL A 231 18.70 37.66 0.30
CA VAL A 231 19.89 37.99 1.10
C VAL A 231 21.16 37.37 0.49
N GLN A 232 21.12 36.10 0.08
CA GLN A 232 22.25 35.46 -0.60
C GLN A 232 22.62 36.15 -1.93
N LEU A 233 21.63 36.59 -2.71
CA LEU A 233 21.87 37.32 -3.96
C LEU A 233 22.50 38.69 -3.69
N GLU A 234 22.00 39.44 -2.72
CA GLU A 234 22.59 40.73 -2.32
C GLU A 234 24.02 40.57 -1.82
N GLU A 235 24.30 39.55 -1.01
CA GLU A 235 25.66 39.24 -0.54
C GLU A 235 26.59 38.83 -1.69
N LYS A 236 26.11 38.00 -2.61
CA LYS A 236 26.86 37.64 -3.83
C LYS A 236 27.12 38.87 -4.69
N LEU A 237 26.13 39.74 -4.88
CA LEU A 237 26.27 40.97 -5.67
C LEU A 237 27.29 41.91 -5.03
N LYS A 238 27.21 42.12 -3.71
CA LYS A 238 28.21 42.88 -2.93
C LYS A 238 29.60 42.26 -3.03
N ARG A 239 29.71 40.93 -3.01
CA ARG A 239 31.00 40.22 -3.16
C ARG A 239 31.57 40.39 -4.57
N THR A 240 30.76 40.19 -5.60
CA THR A 240 31.16 40.38 -7.01
C THR A 240 31.50 41.84 -7.31
N GLN A 241 30.78 42.81 -6.74
CA GLN A 241 31.10 44.24 -6.86
C GLN A 241 32.40 44.62 -6.14
N ARG A 242 32.71 44.00 -4.98
CA ARG A 242 34.01 44.14 -4.31
C ARG A 242 35.16 43.49 -5.10
N GLU A 243 34.89 42.40 -5.81
CA GLU A 243 35.86 41.69 -6.65
C GLU A 243 36.10 42.40 -8.00
N PHE A 244 35.09 43.08 -8.58
CA PHE A 244 35.18 43.80 -9.86
C PHE A 244 35.43 45.32 -9.73
N GLY A 245 35.53 45.87 -8.51
CA GLY A 245 36.09 47.20 -8.28
C GLY A 245 35.25 48.40 -8.75
N TYR A 246 33.91 48.35 -8.65
CA TYR A 246 33.08 49.54 -8.86
C TYR A 246 32.79 50.28 -7.53
N PRO A 247 32.98 51.62 -7.46
CA PRO A 247 32.74 52.40 -6.25
C PRO A 247 31.25 52.53 -5.92
N ILE A 248 30.95 52.60 -4.62
CA ILE A 248 29.61 52.79 -4.06
C ILE A 248 29.30 54.28 -4.07
N ASP A 249 28.36 54.73 -4.89
CA ASP A 249 27.59 55.92 -4.56
C ASP A 249 26.33 55.48 -3.78
N PRO A 250 26.07 56.05 -2.59
CA PRO A 250 24.82 55.82 -1.90
C PRO A 250 23.67 56.43 -2.72
N PRO A 251 22.46 55.83 -2.68
CA PRO A 251 21.32 56.39 -3.40
C PRO A 251 21.03 57.82 -2.88
N GLU A 252 20.97 58.79 -3.79
CA GLU A 252 20.49 60.13 -3.50
C GLU A 252 19.04 60.05 -3.01
N ASP A 253 18.80 60.63 -1.85
CA ASP A 253 17.48 60.80 -1.26
C ASP A 253 16.72 61.84 -2.10
N VAL A 254 15.81 61.39 -2.98
CA VAL A 254 14.92 62.30 -3.72
C VAL A 254 13.74 62.66 -2.82
N THR A 255 14.00 63.47 -1.80
CA THR A 255 12.98 64.29 -1.16
C THR A 255 13.06 65.68 -1.79
N GLY A 256 12.09 66.01 -2.64
CA GLY A 256 11.98 67.31 -3.28
C GLY A 256 10.53 67.64 -3.59
N ASP A 257 9.87 68.19 -2.57
CA ASP A 257 8.84 69.25 -2.60
C ASP A 257 7.79 69.23 -3.72
N GLU A 258 6.60 68.71 -3.40
CA GLU A 258 5.33 69.22 -3.96
C GLU A 258 4.80 70.29 -2.99
N ASP A 259 5.17 71.56 -3.21
CA ASP A 259 4.49 72.72 -2.64
C ASP A 259 3.79 73.51 -3.76
N GLU A 260 2.46 73.50 -3.67
CA GLU A 260 1.44 74.51 -4.03
C GLU A 260 1.78 75.62 -5.07
N GLU A 261 1.06 75.59 -6.21
CA GLU A 261 0.24 76.71 -6.73
C GLU A 261 -0.81 76.22 -7.74
#